data_AF-A0A1G0QX48-F1
#
_entry.id   AF-A0A1G0QX48-F1
#
_cell.length_a   1.000
_cell.length_b   1.000
_cell.length_c   1.000
_cell.angle_alpha   90.00
_cell.angle_beta   90.00
_cell.angle_gamma   90.00
#
_symmetry.space_group_name_H-M   'P 1'
#
loop_
_entity.id
_entity.type
_entity.pdbx_description
1 polymer ?
#
loop_
_entity_poly.entity_id
_entity_poly.type
_entity_poly.pdbx_seq_one_letter_code
_entity_poly.pdbx_strand_id
1 'polypeptide(L)' 'MLYNELGDFLKTNCAGTSAFIYTGNPELRKSIGLKTTRRIPLDNGKLEGVLLQIDSYKGSKKKKWE' A
#
# COMPACT_ATOMS: atom_id res chain seq x y z
N MET A 1 0.37 -14.50 -4.53
CA MET A 1 -1.09 -14.71 -4.35
C MET A 1 -1.61 -13.70 -3.35
N LEU A 2 -1.41 -13.88 -2.03
CA LEU A 2 -1.91 -12.96 -0.98
C LEU A 2 -1.68 -11.46 -1.22
N TYR A 3 -0.44 -11.02 -1.44
CA TYR A 3 -0.15 -9.58 -1.59
C TYR A 3 -0.77 -8.96 -2.84
N ASN A 4 -0.83 -9.72 -3.93
CA ASN A 4 -1.45 -9.26 -5.17
C ASN A 4 -2.96 -9.12 -4.97
N GLU A 5 -3.60 -10.12 -4.36
CA GLU A 5 -5.03 -10.11 -4.04
C GLU A 5 -5.40 -9.00 -3.06
N LEU A 6 -4.51 -8.71 -2.09
CA LEU A 6 -4.65 -7.56 -1.20
C LEU A 6 -4.64 -6.25 -2.00
N GLY A 7 -3.73 -6.11 -2.97
CA GLY A 7 -3.70 -4.98 -3.89
C GLY A 7 -5.00 -4.81 -4.67
N ASP A 8 -5.51 -5.90 -5.24
CA ASP A 8 -6.76 -5.90 -5.98
C ASP A 8 -7.96 -5.55 -5.08
N PHE A 9 -8.00 -6.07 -3.86
CA PHE A 9 -9.03 -5.76 -2.87
C PHE A 9 -9.01 -4.27 -2.50
N LEU A 10 -7.83 -3.71 -2.19
CA LEU A 10 -7.68 -2.30 -1.82
C LEU A 10 -8.10 -1.36 -2.97
N LYS A 11 -7.83 -1.76 -4.21
CA LYS A 11 -8.19 -0.98 -5.40
C LYS A 11 -9.69 -1.02 -5.71
N THR A 12 -10.32 -2.18 -5.54
CA THR A 12 -11.72 -2.44 -5.95
C THR A 12 -12.73 -2.12 -4.84
N ASN A 13 -12.46 -2.55 -3.61
CA ASN A 13 -13.40 -2.48 -2.49
C ASN A 13 -13.09 -1.35 -1.50
N CYS A 14 -11.87 -0.83 -1.48
CA CYS A 14 -11.45 0.22 -0.55
C CYS A 14 -11.19 1.57 -1.24
N ALA A 15 -11.79 1.83 -2.40
CA ALA A 15 -11.59 3.08 -3.13
C ALA A 15 -12.06 4.30 -2.31
N GLY A 16 -11.18 5.30 -2.16
CA GLY A 16 -11.44 6.50 -1.36
C GLY A 16 -10.99 6.40 0.10
N THR A 17 -10.28 5.34 0.49
CA THR A 17 -9.73 5.18 1.84
C THR A 17 -8.21 5.13 1.86
N SER A 18 -7.64 5.28 3.05
CA SER A 18 -6.22 5.06 3.32
C SER A 18 -6.03 3.73 4.04
N ALA A 19 -5.30 2.80 3.42
CA ALA A 19 -4.92 1.54 4.02
C ALA A 19 -3.52 1.66 4.65
N PHE A 20 -3.38 1.14 5.87
CA PHE A 20 -2.12 1.08 6.61
C PHE A 20 -1.73 -0.37 6.84
N ILE A 21 -0.55 -0.76 6.34
CA ILE A 21 -0.06 -2.14 6.37
C ILE A 21 1.31 -2.15 7.03
N TYR A 22 1.41 -2.77 8.21
CA TYR A 22 2.69 -2.99 8.86
C TYR A 22 3.33 -4.28 8.34
N THR A 23 4.62 -4.23 7.99
CA THR A 23 5.37 -5.40 7.54
C THR A 23 6.81 -5.35 8.04
N GLY A 24 7.32 -6.49 8.51
CA GLY A 24 8.74 -6.68 8.80
C GLY A 24 9.60 -6.91 7.56
N ASN A 25 9.00 -7.06 6.37
CA ASN A 25 9.72 -7.22 5.10
C ASN A 25 9.28 -6.14 4.09
N PRO A 26 10.04 -5.03 3.96
CA PRO A 26 9.72 -3.93 3.06
C PRO A 26 9.67 -4.27 1.57
N GLU A 27 10.24 -5.41 1.14
CA GLU A 27 10.25 -5.84 -0.26
C GLU A 27 8.87 -6.34 -0.71
N LEU A 28 8.09 -6.91 0.20
CA LEU A 28 6.75 -7.46 -0.09
C LEU A 28 5.76 -6.40 -0.59
N ARG A 29 6.04 -5.12 -0.33
CA ARG A 29 5.24 -4.01 -0.89
C ARG A 29 5.17 -4.03 -2.41
N LYS A 30 6.22 -4.52 -3.09
CA LYS A 30 6.29 -4.58 -4.56
C LYS A 30 5.22 -5.52 -5.10
N SER A 31 4.92 -6.59 -4.38
CA SER A 31 3.89 -7.56 -4.73
C SER A 31 2.47 -7.00 -4.59
N ILE A 32 2.25 -5.95 -3.79
CA ILE A 32 0.92 -5.32 -3.66
C ILE A 32 0.49 -4.62 -4.97
N GLY A 33 1.44 -4.25 -5.84
CA GLY A 33 1.12 -3.63 -7.13
C GLY A 33 0.52 -2.22 -7.04
N LEU A 34 0.37 -1.67 -5.83
CA LEU A 34 -0.08 -0.30 -5.57
C LEU A 34 1.07 0.59 -5.11
N LYS A 35 1.02 1.86 -5.52
CA LYS A 35 2.01 2.84 -5.10
C LYS A 35 1.77 3.21 -3.64
N THR A 36 2.77 2.96 -2.80
CA THR A 36 2.77 3.45 -1.41
C THR A 36 2.86 4.98 -1.38
N THR A 37 1.97 5.63 -0.63
CA THR A 37 2.05 7.08 -0.37
C THR A 37 3.14 7.41 0.64
N ARG A 38 3.19 6.67 1.76
CA ARG A 38 4.18 6.89 2.84
C ARG A 38 4.78 5.59 3.33
N ARG A 39 6.02 5.67 3.79
CA ARG A 39 6.74 4.58 4.45
C ARG A 39 7.26 5.13 5.76
N ILE A 40 6.82 4.55 6.86
CA ILE A 40 7.17 5.00 8.20
C ILE A 40 7.88 3.82 8.87
N PRO A 41 9.20 3.89 9.11
CA PRO A 41 9.89 2.91 9.93
C PRO A 41 9.23 2.84 11.31
N LEU A 42 8.90 1.63 11.76
CA LEU A 42 8.32 1.40 13.08
C LEU A 42 8.96 0.16 13.68
N ASP A 43 9.39 0.28 14.92
CA ASP A 43 9.88 -0.83 15.71
C ASP A 43 8.76 -1.34 16.62
N ASN A 44 8.28 -2.55 16.33
CA ASN A 44 7.33 -3.24 17.19
C ASN A 44 8.08 -4.12 18.19
N GLY A 45 8.69 -3.48 19.20
CA GLY A 45 9.59 -4.14 20.14
C GLY A 45 10.91 -4.55 19.48
N LYS A 46 11.16 -5.87 19.35
CA LYS A 46 12.34 -6.41 18.66
C LYS A 46 12.11 -6.68 17.17
N LEU A 47 10.93 -6.39 16.66
CA LEU A 47 10.58 -6.59 15.26
C LEU A 47 10.72 -5.26 14.53
N GLU A 48 11.81 -5.11 13.79
CA GLU A 48 12.00 -4.01 12.85
C GLU A 48 11.01 -4.15 11.68
N GLY A 49 10.41 -3.04 11.29
CA GLY A 49 9.46 -3.04 10.19
C GLY A 49 9.14 -1.66 9.64
N VAL A 50 8.23 -1.66 8.68
CA VAL A 50 7.73 -0.45 8.04
C VAL A 50 6.21 -0.47 8.00
N LEU A 51 5.60 0.64 8.41
CA LEU A 51 4.21 0.93 8.14
C LEU A 51 4.08 1.59 6.76
N LEU A 52 3.39 0.90 5.87
CA LEU A 52 3.08 1.35 4.53
C LEU A 52 1.70 2.02 4.55
N GLN A 53 1.62 3.24 4.04
CA GLN A 53 0.34 3.88 3.74
C GLN A 53 0.05 3.79 2.25
N ILE A 54 -1.14 3.32 1.89
CA ILE A 54 -1.64 3.28 0.52
C ILE A 54 -2.96 4.05 0.49
N ASP A 55 -2.97 5.19 -0.20
CA ASP A 55 -4.21 5.93 -0.41
C ASP A 55 -4.86 5.47 -1.70
N SER A 56 -5.98 4.77 -1.56
CA SER A 56 -6.81 4.33 -2.68
C SER A 56 -7.76 5.45 -3.08
N TYR A 57 -7.88 5.71 -4.38
CA TYR A 57 -8.75 6.75 -4.92
C TYR A 57 -9.45 6.23 -6.17
N LYS A 58 -10.65 6.76 -6.45
CA LYS A 58 -11.36 6.44 -7.69
C LYS A 58 -10.65 7.10 -8.88
N GLY A 59 -10.46 6.36 -9.96
CA GLY A 59 -9.81 6.86 -11.18
C GLY A 59 -8.28 6.75 -11.17
N SER A 60 -7.60 7.55 -11.99
CA SER A 60 -6.14 7.53 -12.16
C SER A 60 -5.58 8.92 -11.91
N LYS A 61 -4.49 9.04 -11.13
CA LYS A 61 -3.73 10.29 -10.95
C LYS A 61 -2.87 10.63 -12.16
N LYS A 62 -2.87 9.82 -13.22
CA LYS A 62 -2.16 10.17 -14.46
C LYS A 62 -2.81 11.45 -15.02
N LYS A 63 -2.04 12.54 -15.12
CA LYS A 63 -2.44 13.71 -15.90
C LYS A 63 -2.83 13.22 -17.30
N LYS A 64 -4.07 13.45 -17.72
CA LYS A 64 -4.39 13.47 -19.14
C LYS A 64 -3.61 14.64 -19.72
N TRP A 65 -2.70 14.35 -20.65
CA TRP A 65 -2.11 15.39 -21.47
C TRP A 65 -3.20 15.78 -22.48
N GLU A 66 -3.58 17.06 -22.48
CA GLU A 66 -4.41 17.67 -23.52
C GLU A 66 -3.51 18.15 -24.67
#